data_AF-A0A946W8J4-F1
#
_entry.id   AF-A0A946W8J4-F1
#
_cell.length_a   1.000
_cell.length_b   1.000
_cell.length_c   1.000
_cell.angle_alpha   90.00
_cell.angle_beta   90.00
_cell.angle_gamma   90.00
#
_symmetry.space_group_name_H-M   'P 1'
#
loop_
_entity.id
_entity.type
_entity.pdbx_description
1 polymer ?
#
loop_
_entity_poly.entity_id
_entity_poly.type
_entity_poly.pdbx_seq_one_letter_code
_entity_poly.pdbx_strand_id
1 'polypeptide(L)'
;MKLIFPLILSSVFIVSCGGSNETPPLVVTSPPVPETSSTALYGYAIDGYISGANIFVDQNFNFTQDDNEFTAVTDTDGSFVIETNDEDILACLQKRPIVADVPVGAEDSTLGTVTEAYQMVLPSIEDAGIDTIVISPFTSLFAEAIITAKNNSDLTEDLTVEQGCQSEGDAVGSLVTARIDDLKNSIETNFGVTYAELLSDFIADETNDNVTEEVAQNIAELLPYLQIIDNQVSDG
;
A
#
# COMPACT_ATOMS: atom_id res chain seq x y z
N MET A 1 29.29 -69.61 24.93
CA MET A 1 30.70 -69.85 24.57
C MET A 1 30.87 -69.22 23.19
N LYS A 2 31.18 -67.93 23.09
CA LYS A 2 32.52 -67.30 22.99
C LYS A 2 33.34 -67.85 21.83
N LEU A 3 34.08 -66.93 21.17
CA LEU A 3 35.04 -67.07 20.04
C LEU A 3 34.37 -66.70 18.70
N ILE A 4 34.45 -65.50 18.12
CA ILE A 4 35.52 -64.50 17.87
C ILE A 4 36.73 -65.02 17.05
N PHE A 5 37.00 -64.26 15.96
CA PHE A 5 38.24 -64.07 15.16
C PHE A 5 38.52 -65.05 14.00
N PRO A 6 39.38 -64.72 13.00
CA PRO A 6 39.79 -63.46 12.32
C PRO A 6 39.48 -63.47 10.79
N LEU A 7 39.43 -62.34 10.07
CA LEU A 7 40.52 -61.62 9.34
C LEU A 7 41.29 -62.43 8.28
N ILE A 8 41.42 -61.83 7.07
CA ILE A 8 42.48 -61.90 6.01
C ILE A 8 41.81 -62.06 4.62
N LEU A 9 41.70 -60.97 3.85
CA LEU A 9 42.67 -60.42 2.87
C LEU A 9 42.68 -61.22 1.56
N SER A 10 42.22 -60.61 0.46
CA SER A 10 43.01 -60.37 -0.75
C SER A 10 42.11 -60.13 -1.95
N SER A 11 42.37 -59.00 -2.59
CA SER A 11 41.69 -58.44 -3.75
C SER A 11 41.97 -59.24 -5.02
N VAL A 12 40.92 -59.54 -5.80
CA VAL A 12 41.05 -59.74 -7.25
C VAL A 12 39.98 -58.91 -7.93
N PHE A 13 40.45 -57.91 -8.66
CA PHE A 13 39.64 -57.08 -9.55
C PHE A 13 39.31 -57.88 -10.82
N ILE A 14 38.02 -57.98 -11.12
CA ILE A 14 37.55 -58.15 -12.50
C ILE A 14 36.67 -56.95 -12.84
N VAL A 15 37.20 -56.08 -13.69
CA VAL A 15 36.41 -55.04 -14.36
C VAL A 15 35.58 -55.75 -15.41
N SER A 16 34.27 -55.85 -15.17
CA SER A 16 33.29 -56.16 -16.20
C SER A 16 32.31 -54.99 -16.26
N CYS A 17 32.37 -54.28 -17.38
CA CYS A 17 31.53 -53.14 -17.71
C CYS A 17 30.19 -53.67 -18.22
N GLY A 18 29.16 -53.59 -17.38
CA GLY A 18 27.76 -53.77 -17.76
C GLY A 18 27.02 -52.48 -17.47
N GLY A 19 26.80 -51.67 -18.52
CA GLY A 19 26.11 -50.39 -18.42
C GLY A 19 24.62 -50.58 -18.15
N SER A 20 24.18 -50.07 -17.00
CA SER A 20 22.78 -49.75 -16.71
C SER A 20 22.73 -48.24 -16.54
N ASN A 21 22.06 -47.56 -17.46
CA ASN A 21 21.86 -46.12 -17.43
C ASN A 21 20.72 -45.84 -16.42
N GLU A 22 21.04 -45.79 -15.13
CA GLU A 22 20.10 -45.38 -14.10
C GLU A 22 20.02 -43.85 -14.09
N THR A 23 18.92 -43.33 -14.65
CA THR A 23 18.56 -41.91 -14.58
C THR A 23 18.48 -41.50 -13.10
N PRO A 24 19.19 -40.44 -12.66
CA PRO A 24 19.04 -39.91 -11.31
C PRO A 24 17.56 -39.56 -11.06
N PRO A 25 17.04 -39.77 -9.83
CA PRO A 25 15.71 -39.29 -9.49
C PRO A 25 15.66 -37.78 -9.75
N LEU A 26 14.64 -37.34 -10.49
CA LEU A 26 14.33 -35.92 -10.68
C LEU A 26 14.23 -35.26 -9.31
N VAL A 27 15.17 -34.36 -9.01
CA VAL A 27 15.00 -33.43 -7.91
C VAL A 27 13.80 -32.57 -8.28
N VAL A 28 12.65 -32.84 -7.65
CA VAL A 28 11.50 -31.95 -7.71
C VAL A 28 11.92 -30.68 -6.97
N THR A 29 12.51 -29.73 -7.69
CA THR A 29 12.62 -28.36 -7.21
C THR A 29 11.18 -27.88 -7.06
N SER A 30 10.71 -27.76 -5.82
CA SER A 30 9.49 -27.01 -5.55
C SER A 30 9.60 -25.67 -6.27
N PRO A 31 8.56 -25.20 -6.98
CA PRO A 31 8.60 -23.86 -7.56
C PRO A 31 9.00 -22.86 -6.46
N PRO A 32 9.87 -21.87 -6.77
CA PRO A 32 10.17 -20.82 -5.81
C PRO A 32 8.84 -20.21 -5.38
N VAL A 33 8.59 -20.20 -4.07
CA VAL A 33 7.55 -19.34 -3.50
C VAL A 33 7.89 -17.93 -3.99
N PRO A 34 6.94 -17.17 -4.58
CA PRO A 34 7.23 -15.78 -4.93
C PRO A 34 7.67 -15.06 -3.65
N GLU A 35 8.94 -14.68 -3.61
CA GLU A 35 9.52 -13.95 -2.48
C GLU A 35 8.83 -12.58 -2.44
N THR A 36 8.11 -12.29 -1.36
CA THR A 36 7.56 -10.96 -1.10
C THR A 36 8.72 -9.98 -0.97
N SER A 37 8.77 -8.96 -1.83
CA SER A 37 9.79 -7.91 -1.79
C SER A 37 9.70 -7.11 -0.50
N SER A 38 10.84 -6.90 0.17
CA SER A 38 10.96 -6.08 1.37
C SER A 38 11.04 -4.58 1.08
N THR A 39 11.17 -4.20 -0.19
CA THR A 39 11.24 -2.81 -0.68
C THR A 39 9.97 -2.41 -1.43
N ALA A 40 8.82 -2.99 -1.04
CA ALA A 40 7.55 -2.80 -1.72
C ALA A 40 6.43 -2.47 -0.74
N LEU A 41 5.50 -1.65 -1.21
CA LEU A 41 4.25 -1.28 -0.57
C LEU A 41 3.13 -2.10 -1.20
N TYR A 42 2.42 -2.87 -0.39
CA TYR A 42 1.30 -3.71 -0.81
C TYR A 42 0.01 -3.17 -0.21
N GLY A 43 -1.02 -3.04 -1.04
CA GLY A 43 -2.29 -2.53 -0.57
C GLY A 43 -3.46 -2.78 -1.48
N TYR A 44 -4.59 -2.19 -1.10
CA TYR A 44 -5.86 -2.21 -1.81
C TYR A 44 -6.47 -0.81 -1.90
N ALA A 45 -7.16 -0.52 -3.01
CA ALA A 45 -8.07 0.61 -3.10
C ALA A 45 -9.52 0.10 -2.96
N ILE A 46 -10.26 0.62 -1.96
CA ILE A 46 -11.55 0.06 -1.54
C ILE A 46 -12.60 1.18 -1.31
N ASP A 47 -13.57 1.27 -2.22
CA ASP A 47 -14.95 1.74 -2.01
C ASP A 47 -15.87 0.49 -2.07
N GLY A 48 -16.10 -0.06 -3.26
CA GLY A 48 -15.88 -1.49 -3.55
C GLY A 48 -14.40 -1.74 -3.90
N TYR A 49 -13.96 -2.99 -4.13
CA TYR A 49 -12.60 -3.19 -4.64
C TYR A 49 -12.47 -2.53 -6.03
N ILE A 50 -11.57 -1.55 -6.15
CA ILE A 50 -11.45 -0.71 -7.35
C ILE A 50 -10.37 -1.24 -8.28
N SER A 51 -10.74 -1.66 -9.49
CA SER A 51 -9.79 -2.02 -10.55
C SER A 51 -9.55 -0.86 -11.53
N GLY A 52 -8.29 -0.67 -11.94
CA GLY A 52 -7.90 0.37 -12.89
C GLY A 52 -7.71 1.76 -12.29
N ALA A 53 -7.64 1.89 -10.96
CA ALA A 53 -7.22 3.11 -10.30
C ALA A 53 -5.70 3.28 -10.43
N ASN A 54 -5.27 4.53 -10.61
CA ASN A 54 -3.87 4.91 -10.61
C ASN A 54 -3.45 5.29 -9.20
N ILE A 55 -2.56 4.50 -8.61
CA ILE A 55 -2.02 4.72 -7.27
C ILE A 55 -0.70 5.44 -7.40
N PHE A 56 -0.45 6.47 -6.60
CA PHE A 56 0.86 7.10 -6.51
C PHE A 56 1.18 7.55 -5.08
N VAL A 57 2.46 7.52 -4.73
CA VAL A 57 2.96 8.13 -3.48
C VAL A 57 3.21 9.60 -3.76
N ASP A 58 2.41 10.46 -3.13
CA ASP A 58 2.45 11.91 -3.28
C ASP A 58 3.54 12.50 -2.39
N GLN A 59 4.76 12.58 -2.92
CA GLN A 59 5.95 12.92 -2.13
C GLN A 59 5.96 14.39 -1.71
N ASN A 60 5.34 15.26 -2.49
CA ASN A 60 5.30 16.71 -2.28
C ASN A 60 3.95 17.24 -1.78
N PHE A 61 3.02 16.37 -1.42
CA PHE A 61 1.75 16.70 -0.78
C PHE A 61 0.87 17.62 -1.66
N ASN A 62 0.82 17.37 -2.97
CA ASN A 62 0.04 18.17 -3.91
C ASN A 62 -1.16 17.43 -4.53
N PHE A 63 -1.38 16.17 -4.16
CA PHE A 63 -2.43 15.28 -4.67
C PHE A 63 -2.48 15.13 -6.20
N THR A 64 -1.38 15.44 -6.88
CA THR A 64 -1.25 15.37 -8.32
C THR A 64 -0.06 14.50 -8.65
N GLN A 65 -0.26 13.47 -9.47
CA GLN A 65 0.86 12.63 -9.87
C GLN A 65 1.88 13.45 -10.66
N ASP A 66 3.08 13.57 -10.10
CA ASP A 66 4.20 14.26 -10.72
C ASP A 66 5.17 13.30 -11.41
N ASP A 67 5.98 13.84 -12.32
CA ASP A 67 7.10 13.10 -12.89
C ASP A 67 8.05 12.65 -11.77
N ASN A 68 8.44 11.37 -11.81
CA ASN A 68 9.32 10.68 -10.84
C ASN A 68 8.67 10.27 -9.52
N GLU A 69 7.35 10.36 -9.39
CA GLU A 69 6.64 9.69 -8.29
C GLU A 69 6.45 8.19 -8.57
N PHE A 70 6.43 7.42 -7.49
CA PHE A 70 6.21 5.99 -7.55
C PHE A 70 4.73 5.68 -7.72
N THR A 71 4.41 4.83 -8.68
CA THR A 71 3.02 4.56 -9.09
C THR A 71 2.76 3.09 -9.36
N ALA A 72 1.50 2.70 -9.26
CA ALA A 72 0.96 1.41 -9.65
C ALA A 72 -0.45 1.58 -10.21
N VAL A 73 -0.96 0.57 -10.90
CA VAL A 73 -2.38 0.49 -11.28
C VAL A 73 -3.00 -0.67 -10.53
N THR A 74 -4.20 -0.49 -9.99
CA THR A 74 -4.88 -1.56 -9.26
C THR A 74 -5.32 -2.71 -10.18
N ASP A 75 -5.09 -3.93 -9.71
CA ASP A 75 -5.50 -5.16 -10.37
C ASP A 75 -7.03 -5.40 -10.24
N THR A 76 -7.52 -6.51 -10.79
CA THR A 76 -8.96 -6.83 -10.80
C THR A 76 -9.58 -7.05 -9.43
N ASP A 77 -8.76 -7.34 -8.43
CA ASP A 77 -9.16 -7.50 -7.02
C ASP A 77 -8.90 -6.23 -6.18
N GLY A 78 -8.58 -5.11 -6.84
CA GLY A 78 -8.29 -3.84 -6.20
C GLY A 78 -6.90 -3.76 -5.57
N SER A 79 -6.09 -4.82 -5.64
CA SER A 79 -4.74 -4.84 -5.09
C SER A 79 -3.76 -4.00 -5.93
N PHE A 80 -2.71 -3.49 -5.29
CA PHE A 80 -1.59 -2.83 -5.97
C PHE A 80 -0.26 -3.12 -5.28
N VAL A 81 0.84 -2.95 -6.03
CA VAL A 81 2.20 -3.06 -5.52
C VAL A 81 3.06 -1.91 -6.06
N ILE A 82 3.66 -1.14 -5.16
CA ILE A 82 4.66 -0.11 -5.50
C ILE A 82 6.02 -0.59 -4.99
N GLU A 83 7.01 -0.72 -5.87
CA GLU A 83 8.35 -1.22 -5.53
C GLU A 83 9.45 -0.20 -5.83
N THR A 84 10.37 0.01 -4.89
CA THR A 84 11.46 1.00 -5.02
C THR A 84 12.81 0.36 -5.33
N ASN A 85 13.03 -0.91 -4.96
CA ASN A 85 14.35 -1.57 -4.93
C ASN A 85 15.40 -0.84 -4.07
N ASP A 86 14.99 0.09 -3.21
CA ASP A 86 15.84 0.93 -2.38
C ASP A 86 15.16 1.18 -1.02
N GLU A 87 15.79 0.71 0.05
CA GLU A 87 15.26 0.80 1.43
C GLU A 87 15.19 2.24 1.94
N ASP A 88 16.13 3.11 1.54
CA ASP A 88 16.13 4.52 1.96
C ASP A 88 14.99 5.28 1.27
N ILE A 89 14.74 4.97 -0.01
CA ILE A 89 13.57 5.50 -0.72
C ILE A 89 12.29 4.99 -0.08
N LEU A 90 12.17 3.69 0.21
CA LEU A 90 10.99 3.11 0.86
C LEU A 90 10.69 3.80 2.19
N ALA A 91 11.72 4.05 3.01
CA ALA A 91 11.58 4.74 4.29
C ALA A 91 11.06 6.18 4.16
N CYS A 92 11.37 6.87 3.04
CA CYS A 92 10.70 8.13 2.74
C CYS A 92 9.23 7.90 2.37
N LEU A 93 8.95 7.00 1.41
CA LEU A 93 7.60 6.81 0.87
C LEU A 93 6.58 6.42 1.95
N GLN A 94 7.00 5.67 2.97
CA GLN A 94 6.14 5.30 4.10
C GLN A 94 5.63 6.48 4.92
N LYS A 95 6.28 7.64 4.80
CA LYS A 95 5.95 8.90 5.50
C LYS A 95 5.21 9.89 4.61
N ARG A 96 4.77 9.47 3.43
CA ARG A 96 4.10 10.32 2.45
C ARG A 96 2.69 9.80 2.16
N PRO A 97 1.77 10.70 1.76
CA PRO A 97 0.45 10.30 1.31
C PRO A 97 0.49 9.36 0.13
N ILE A 98 -0.51 8.49 0.07
CA ILE A 98 -0.76 7.64 -1.08
C ILE A 98 -2.14 8.00 -1.61
N VAL A 99 -2.18 8.37 -2.87
CA VAL A 99 -3.40 8.79 -3.56
C VAL A 99 -3.82 7.68 -4.51
N ALA A 100 -5.09 7.31 -4.46
CA ALA A 100 -5.75 6.52 -5.49
C ALA A 100 -6.56 7.46 -6.37
N ASP A 101 -6.08 7.74 -7.57
CA ASP A 101 -6.81 8.44 -8.60
C ASP A 101 -7.68 7.46 -9.39
N VAL A 102 -9.00 7.58 -9.22
CA VAL A 102 -9.99 6.66 -9.79
C VAL A 102 -10.60 7.30 -11.04
N PRO A 103 -10.15 6.94 -12.25
CA PRO A 103 -10.62 7.55 -13.48
C PRO A 103 -12.00 7.03 -13.89
N VAL A 104 -12.67 7.80 -14.75
CA VAL A 104 -13.84 7.27 -15.50
C VAL A 104 -13.40 6.04 -16.30
N GLY A 105 -14.13 4.94 -16.15
CA GLY A 105 -13.81 3.67 -16.77
C GLY A 105 -13.02 2.70 -15.89
N ALA A 106 -12.61 3.10 -14.68
CA ALA A 106 -12.28 2.15 -13.62
C ALA A 106 -13.53 1.32 -13.25
N GLU A 107 -13.34 0.18 -12.61
CA GLU A 107 -14.41 -0.72 -12.20
C GLU A 107 -14.46 -0.83 -10.69
N ASP A 108 -15.60 -0.45 -10.10
CA ASP A 108 -15.94 -0.77 -8.72
C ASP A 108 -16.60 -2.15 -8.67
N SER A 109 -16.13 -3.04 -7.79
CA SER A 109 -16.63 -4.43 -7.72
C SER A 109 -18.13 -4.55 -7.42
N THR A 110 -18.73 -3.51 -6.86
CA THR A 110 -20.10 -3.49 -6.36
C THR A 110 -21.00 -2.58 -7.18
N LEU A 111 -20.53 -1.37 -7.52
CA LEU A 111 -21.27 -0.37 -8.30
C LEU A 111 -21.06 -0.49 -9.83
N GLY A 112 -20.02 -1.22 -10.26
CA GLY A 112 -19.63 -1.37 -11.66
C GLY A 112 -18.78 -0.20 -12.16
N THR A 113 -18.86 0.10 -13.46
CA THR A 113 -18.02 1.11 -14.09
C THR A 113 -18.18 2.50 -13.45
N VAL A 114 -17.07 3.09 -13.03
CA VAL A 114 -16.99 4.46 -12.52
C VAL A 114 -17.32 5.46 -13.63
N THR A 115 -18.31 6.34 -13.37
CA THR A 115 -18.81 7.32 -14.35
C THR A 115 -18.40 8.76 -14.06
N GLU A 116 -17.89 9.03 -12.87
CA GLU A 116 -17.34 10.31 -12.43
C GLU A 116 -16.02 10.03 -11.70
N ALA A 117 -14.95 10.72 -12.07
CA ALA A 117 -13.64 10.50 -11.48
C ALA A 117 -13.58 11.10 -10.06
N TYR A 118 -12.83 10.44 -9.18
CA TYR A 118 -12.60 10.90 -7.81
C TYR A 118 -11.23 10.43 -7.32
N GLN A 119 -10.71 11.05 -6.26
CA GLN A 119 -9.51 10.55 -5.57
C GLN A 119 -9.82 10.11 -4.16
N MET A 120 -9.16 9.05 -3.73
CA MET A 120 -9.06 8.66 -2.33
C MET A 120 -7.64 8.87 -1.83
N VAL A 121 -7.48 9.26 -0.57
CA VAL A 121 -6.19 9.61 0.01
C VAL A 121 -5.95 8.83 1.29
N LEU A 122 -4.79 8.20 1.40
CA LEU A 122 -4.26 7.66 2.66
C LEU A 122 -3.12 8.59 3.13
N PRO A 123 -3.10 9.08 4.38
CA PRO A 123 -2.13 10.10 4.78
C PRO A 123 -0.68 9.68 4.89
N SER A 124 -0.33 8.68 5.69
CA SER A 124 0.99 8.05 5.64
C SER A 124 0.89 6.66 6.25
N ILE A 125 1.76 5.76 5.84
CA ILE A 125 1.77 4.39 6.36
C ILE A 125 2.26 4.37 7.80
N GLU A 126 3.24 5.21 8.14
CA GLU A 126 3.69 5.35 9.53
C GLU A 126 2.56 5.84 10.45
N ASP A 127 1.72 6.75 9.97
CA ASP A 127 0.53 7.18 10.69
C ASP A 127 -0.52 6.06 10.77
N ALA A 128 -0.61 5.22 9.72
CA ALA A 128 -1.55 4.10 9.60
C ALA A 128 -1.24 2.93 10.53
N GLY A 129 0.04 2.61 10.76
CA GLY A 129 0.48 1.62 11.75
C GLY A 129 0.05 0.17 11.46
N ILE A 130 -0.26 -0.17 10.21
CA ILE A 130 -0.76 -1.48 9.77
C ILE A 130 0.11 -2.09 8.67
N ASP A 131 0.13 -3.43 8.62
CA ASP A 131 0.94 -4.21 7.66
C ASP A 131 0.35 -4.21 6.23
N THR A 132 -0.95 -3.95 6.09
CA THR A 132 -1.67 -3.89 4.81
C THR A 132 -2.19 -2.49 4.56
N ILE A 133 -1.83 -1.89 3.44
CA ILE A 133 -2.28 -0.54 3.06
C ILE A 133 -3.71 -0.62 2.52
N VAL A 134 -4.64 0.16 3.08
CA VAL A 134 -5.98 0.33 2.53
C VAL A 134 -6.21 1.81 2.24
N ILE A 135 -6.50 2.13 0.98
CA ILE A 135 -6.88 3.47 0.54
C ILE A 135 -8.39 3.44 0.28
N SER A 136 -9.16 4.26 0.99
CA SER A 136 -10.62 4.21 0.94
C SER A 136 -11.28 5.59 1.10
N PRO A 137 -12.60 5.71 0.89
CA PRO A 137 -13.32 6.93 1.21
C PRO A 137 -13.15 7.34 2.69
N PHE A 138 -13.00 6.37 3.61
CA PHE A 138 -12.74 6.64 5.02
C PHE A 138 -11.36 7.25 5.27
N THR A 139 -10.31 6.73 4.62
CA THR A 139 -8.96 7.31 4.79
C THR A 139 -8.89 8.74 4.26
N SER A 140 -9.74 9.05 3.28
CA SER A 140 -9.85 10.38 2.67
C SER A 140 -10.41 11.44 3.62
N LEU A 141 -11.04 11.05 4.74
CA LEU A 141 -11.47 11.98 5.80
C LEU A 141 -10.30 12.76 6.41
N PHE A 142 -9.07 12.24 6.27
CA PHE A 142 -7.85 12.85 6.77
C PHE A 142 -7.12 13.72 5.74
N ALA A 143 -7.62 13.84 4.50
CA ALA A 143 -7.00 14.68 3.47
C ALA A 143 -6.89 16.16 3.91
N GLU A 144 -7.87 16.67 4.67
CA GLU A 144 -7.81 18.02 5.26
C GLU A 144 -6.59 18.22 6.16
N ALA A 145 -6.14 17.18 6.87
CA ALA A 145 -4.96 17.29 7.71
C ALA A 145 -3.71 17.59 6.89
N ILE A 146 -3.61 17.01 5.70
CA ILE A 146 -2.50 17.22 4.76
C ILE A 146 -2.52 18.64 4.22
N ILE A 147 -3.69 19.09 3.73
CA ILE A 147 -3.89 20.45 3.21
C ILE A 147 -3.55 21.49 4.29
N THR A 148 -4.10 21.32 5.50
CA THR A 148 -3.88 22.23 6.62
C THR A 148 -2.41 22.23 7.08
N ALA A 149 -1.75 21.08 7.12
CA ALA A 149 -0.34 20.99 7.45
C ALA A 149 0.54 21.71 6.42
N LYS A 150 0.27 21.53 5.13
CA LYS A 150 0.97 22.22 4.05
C LYS A 150 0.76 23.73 4.13
N ASN A 151 -0.47 24.20 4.34
CA ASN A 151 -0.77 25.63 4.50
C ASN A 151 -0.17 26.26 5.75
N ASN A 152 0.02 25.48 6.82
CA ASN A 152 0.64 25.94 8.07
C ASN A 152 2.15 25.69 8.11
N SER A 153 2.73 25.10 7.07
CA SER A 153 4.16 24.94 6.95
C SER A 153 4.82 26.28 6.60
N ASP A 154 6.07 26.49 7.00
CA ASP A 154 6.84 27.69 6.65
C ASP A 154 7.33 27.67 5.18
N LEU A 155 6.66 26.90 4.31
CA LEU A 155 7.01 26.78 2.91
C LEU A 155 6.71 28.08 2.16
N THR A 156 7.71 28.56 1.42
CA THR A 156 7.59 29.75 0.56
C THR A 156 7.14 29.43 -0.85
N GLU A 157 7.29 28.18 -1.27
CA GLU A 157 6.90 27.60 -2.56
C GLU A 157 6.52 26.13 -2.32
N ASP A 158 5.79 25.52 -3.26
CA ASP A 158 5.51 24.09 -3.22
C ASP A 158 6.78 23.25 -3.25
N LEU A 159 6.76 22.11 -2.57
CA LEU A 159 7.87 21.17 -2.59
C LEU A 159 8.00 20.53 -3.98
N THR A 160 9.25 20.34 -4.42
CA THR A 160 9.51 19.39 -5.50
C THR A 160 9.40 17.95 -4.96
N VAL A 161 9.17 16.97 -5.85
CA VAL A 161 9.19 15.53 -5.50
C VAL A 161 10.45 15.15 -4.72
N GLU A 162 11.61 15.68 -5.11
CA GLU A 162 12.89 15.42 -4.44
C GLU A 162 12.92 15.98 -3.01
N GLN A 163 12.47 17.22 -2.82
CA GLN A 163 12.37 17.84 -1.49
C GLN A 163 11.33 17.15 -0.60
N GLY A 164 10.34 16.51 -1.24
CA GLY A 164 9.41 15.61 -0.60
C GLY A 164 10.12 14.54 0.23
N CYS A 165 11.26 14.00 -0.20
CA CYS A 165 12.04 13.02 0.57
C CYS A 165 13.21 13.62 1.38
N GLN A 166 13.17 14.93 1.65
CA GLN A 166 14.19 15.62 2.44
C GLN A 166 13.57 16.19 3.73
N SER A 167 14.37 16.99 4.46
CA SER A 167 13.97 17.61 5.72
C SER A 167 12.70 18.45 5.62
N GLU A 168 12.47 19.07 4.47
CA GLU A 168 11.32 19.91 4.18
C GLU A 168 10.04 19.08 4.14
N GLY A 169 10.04 17.96 3.40
CA GLY A 169 8.94 17.01 3.40
C GLY A 169 8.71 16.35 4.77
N ASP A 170 9.78 16.03 5.51
CA ASP A 170 9.66 15.49 6.87
C ASP A 170 9.03 16.49 7.86
N ALA A 171 9.32 17.79 7.69
CA ALA A 171 8.70 18.84 8.48
C ALA A 171 7.20 18.95 8.21
N VAL A 172 6.77 18.88 6.94
CA VAL A 172 5.36 18.83 6.57
C VAL A 172 4.70 17.57 7.13
N GLY A 173 5.31 16.39 6.93
CA GLY A 173 4.80 15.12 7.47
C GLY A 173 4.58 15.16 8.99
N SER A 174 5.49 15.80 9.73
CA SER A 174 5.33 15.97 11.19
C SER A 174 4.11 16.82 11.57
N LEU A 175 3.79 17.84 10.77
CA LEU A 175 2.57 18.65 10.96
C LEU A 175 1.30 17.86 10.60
N VAL A 176 1.38 17.04 9.55
CA VAL A 176 0.29 16.12 9.15
C VAL A 176 -0.03 15.16 10.29
N THR A 177 0.96 14.46 10.83
CA THR A 177 0.79 13.52 11.97
C THR A 177 0.11 14.20 13.16
N ALA A 178 0.56 15.41 13.55
CA ALA A 178 -0.03 16.13 14.67
C ALA A 178 -1.52 16.46 14.43
N ARG A 179 -1.87 16.84 13.20
CA ARG A 179 -3.26 17.16 12.84
C ARG A 179 -4.13 15.91 12.74
N ILE A 180 -3.59 14.81 12.22
CA ILE A 180 -4.25 13.50 12.21
C ILE A 180 -4.58 13.06 13.63
N ASP A 181 -3.65 13.20 14.58
CA ASP A 181 -3.89 12.81 15.97
C ASP A 181 -5.04 13.57 16.62
N ASP A 182 -5.22 14.85 16.28
CA ASP A 182 -6.40 15.62 16.70
C ASP A 182 -7.70 15.09 16.07
N LEU A 183 -7.67 14.75 14.77
CA LEU A 183 -8.83 14.22 14.05
C LEU A 183 -9.24 12.83 14.55
N LYS A 184 -8.28 11.94 14.80
CA LYS A 184 -8.51 10.60 15.38
C LYS A 184 -9.36 10.70 16.64
N ASN A 185 -8.93 11.55 17.58
CA ASN A 185 -9.63 11.76 18.85
C ASN A 185 -11.05 12.32 18.65
N SER A 186 -11.22 13.24 17.71
CA SER A 186 -12.52 13.82 17.40
C SER A 186 -13.47 12.79 16.80
N ILE A 187 -13.01 11.96 15.87
CA ILE A 187 -13.84 10.94 15.21
C ILE A 187 -14.25 9.88 16.23
N GLU A 188 -13.30 9.38 17.03
CA GLU A 188 -13.59 8.38 18.05
C GLU A 188 -14.59 8.90 19.10
N THR A 189 -14.42 10.15 19.56
CA THR A 189 -15.31 10.75 20.57
C THR A 189 -16.73 10.97 20.05
N ASN A 190 -16.88 11.39 18.79
CA ASN A 190 -18.17 11.83 18.25
C ASN A 190 -18.94 10.70 17.56
N PHE A 191 -18.24 9.73 16.97
CA PHE A 191 -18.83 8.67 16.15
C PHE A 191 -18.57 7.27 16.70
N GLY A 192 -17.70 7.11 17.69
CA GLY A 192 -17.35 5.81 18.24
C GLY A 192 -16.61 4.92 17.24
N VAL A 193 -15.87 5.55 16.31
CA VAL A 193 -15.06 4.88 15.29
C VAL A 193 -13.59 5.17 15.56
N THR A 194 -12.82 4.13 15.75
CA THR A 194 -11.37 4.19 15.94
C THR A 194 -10.65 4.37 14.62
N TYR A 195 -9.42 4.87 14.69
CA TYR A 195 -8.59 5.03 13.50
C TYR A 195 -8.29 3.69 12.79
N ALA A 196 -8.06 2.61 13.55
CA ALA A 196 -7.80 1.30 12.97
C ALA A 196 -9.00 0.75 12.18
N GLU A 197 -10.23 1.04 12.62
CA GLU A 197 -11.43 0.65 11.89
C GLU A 197 -11.52 1.42 10.55
N LEU A 198 -11.20 2.73 10.53
CA LEU A 198 -11.18 3.52 9.28
C LEU A 198 -10.13 3.06 8.26
N LEU A 199 -9.10 2.35 8.71
CA LEU A 199 -8.04 1.80 7.88
C LEU A 199 -8.23 0.31 7.56
N SER A 200 -9.31 -0.30 8.03
CA SER A 200 -9.59 -1.71 7.80
C SER A 200 -10.09 -1.96 6.37
N ASP A 201 -9.90 -3.19 5.90
CA ASP A 201 -10.68 -3.70 4.77
C ASP A 201 -12.11 -3.95 5.25
N PHE A 202 -12.95 -2.92 5.22
CA PHE A 202 -14.33 -2.97 5.73
C PHE A 202 -15.26 -3.89 4.93
N ILE A 203 -14.83 -4.43 3.79
CA ILE A 203 -15.56 -5.44 3.00
C ILE A 203 -15.25 -6.84 3.54
N ALA A 204 -13.97 -7.12 3.80
CA ALA A 204 -13.53 -8.41 4.33
C ALA A 204 -13.75 -8.52 5.85
N ASP A 205 -13.59 -7.41 6.57
CA ASP A 205 -13.59 -7.33 8.01
C ASP A 205 -14.65 -6.33 8.50
N GLU A 206 -15.83 -6.85 8.85
CA GLU A 206 -16.88 -6.07 9.51
C GLU A 206 -16.48 -5.78 10.96
N THR A 207 -15.79 -4.65 11.16
CA THR A 207 -15.25 -4.24 12.47
C THR A 207 -16.18 -3.29 13.23
N ASN A 208 -16.96 -2.46 12.53
CA ASN A 208 -17.80 -1.41 13.11
C ASN A 208 -19.04 -1.13 12.24
N ASP A 209 -20.21 -0.95 12.86
CA ASP A 209 -21.48 -0.68 12.15
C ASP A 209 -21.47 0.66 11.38
N ASN A 210 -20.56 1.58 11.71
CA ASN A 210 -20.38 2.87 11.02
C ASN A 210 -19.28 2.84 9.95
N VAL A 211 -18.54 1.74 9.84
CA VAL A 211 -17.48 1.54 8.83
C VAL A 211 -17.89 0.38 7.95
N THR A 212 -18.75 0.69 6.98
CA THR A 212 -19.35 -0.28 6.06
C THR A 212 -19.19 0.21 4.63
N GLU A 213 -19.35 -0.71 3.68
CA GLU A 213 -19.34 -0.38 2.25
C GLU A 213 -20.41 0.66 1.88
N GLU A 214 -21.63 0.57 2.44
CA GLU A 214 -22.68 1.56 2.19
C GLU A 214 -22.24 2.97 2.65
N VAL A 215 -21.57 3.08 3.80
CA VAL A 215 -21.08 4.38 4.28
C VAL A 215 -19.89 4.86 3.44
N ALA A 216 -19.00 3.97 3.02
CA ALA A 216 -17.88 4.29 2.12
C ALA A 216 -18.40 4.91 0.81
N GLN A 217 -19.40 4.28 0.18
CA GLN A 217 -20.03 4.76 -1.05
C GLN A 217 -20.64 6.15 -0.88
N ASN A 218 -21.34 6.39 0.23
CA ASN A 218 -21.89 7.71 0.53
C ASN A 218 -20.80 8.79 0.70
N ILE A 219 -19.63 8.43 1.23
CA ILE A 219 -18.49 9.35 1.31
C ILE A 219 -17.89 9.56 -0.09
N ALA A 220 -17.72 8.49 -0.87
CA ALA A 220 -17.17 8.53 -2.23
C ALA A 220 -17.95 9.46 -3.16
N GLU A 221 -19.29 9.46 -3.06
CA GLU A 221 -20.17 10.39 -3.80
C GLU A 221 -19.86 11.87 -3.56
N LEU A 222 -19.24 12.22 -2.43
CA LEU A 222 -18.88 13.60 -2.09
C LEU A 222 -17.48 14.00 -2.59
N LEU A 223 -16.59 13.03 -2.84
CA LEU A 223 -15.18 13.28 -3.15
C LEU A 223 -14.94 14.12 -4.43
N PRO A 224 -15.65 13.89 -5.56
CA PRO A 224 -15.49 14.75 -6.75
C PRO A 224 -15.71 16.24 -6.45
N TYR A 225 -16.65 16.54 -5.57
CA TYR A 225 -17.03 17.93 -5.24
C TYR A 225 -16.02 18.60 -4.30
N LEU A 226 -15.40 17.84 -3.40
CA LEU A 226 -14.37 18.36 -2.48
C LEU A 226 -13.15 18.84 -3.26
N GLN A 227 -12.72 18.10 -4.28
CA GLN A 227 -11.61 18.51 -5.16
C GLN A 227 -11.90 19.80 -5.93
N ILE A 228 -13.13 19.97 -6.41
CA ILE A 228 -13.54 21.19 -7.13
C ILE A 228 -13.46 22.41 -6.22
N ILE A 229 -13.90 22.27 -4.97
CA ILE A 229 -13.90 23.37 -4.00
C ILE A 229 -12.46 23.79 -3.66
N ASP A 230 -11.57 22.82 -3.40
CA ASP A 230 -10.17 23.12 -3.04
C ASP A 230 -9.44 23.87 -4.17
N ASN A 231 -9.56 23.38 -5.41
CA ASN A 231 -8.98 24.01 -6.59
C ASN A 231 -9.50 25.44 -6.81
N GLN A 232 -10.80 25.70 -6.58
CA GLN A 232 -11.38 27.03 -6.77
C GLN A 232 -11.01 28.05 -5.69
N VAL A 233 -10.66 27.58 -4.49
CA VAL A 233 -10.29 28.45 -3.36
C VAL A 233 -8.79 28.73 -3.36
N SER A 234 -7.95 27.81 -3.86
CA SER A 234 -6.50 27.98 -3.97
C SER A 234 -6.08 29.01 -5.03
N ASP A 235 -6.88 29.17 -6.10
CA ASP A 235 -6.64 30.14 -7.20
C ASP A 235 -7.15 31.58 -6.89
N GLY A 236 -7.65 31.84 -5.68
CA GLY A 236 -8.39 33.06 -5.28
C GLY A 236 -7.61 34.13 -4.52
#